data_AF-A0A1H2YIU0-F1
#
_entry.id   AF-A0A1H2YIU0-F1
#
_cell.length_a   1.000
_cell.length_b   1.000
_cell.length_c   1.000
_cell.angle_alpha   90.00
_cell.angle_beta   90.00
_cell.angle_gamma   90.00
#
_symmetry.space_group_name_H-M   'P 1'
#
loop_
_entity.id
_entity.type
_entity.pdbx_description
1 polymer ?
#
loop_
_entity_poly.entity_id
_entity_poly.type
_entity_poly.pdbx_seq_one_letter_code
_entity_poly.pdbx_strand_id
1 'polypeptide(L)'
;MNDRIATIMSLCEQLNEEEKTLITNTLSNHFEKQLQLSVAELSTCNEDELIIIRNVINGVILTKNHVPNIVEAYERLKDTDVPRKISLGRTEE
;
A
#
# COMPACT_ATOMS: atom_id res chain seq x y z
N MET A 1 12.76 17.56 1.20
CA MET A 1 12.87 16.74 -0.03
C MET A 1 13.70 15.48 0.23
N ASN A 2 14.94 15.60 0.72
CA ASN A 2 15.79 14.44 1.06
C ASN A 2 15.14 13.45 2.06
N ASP A 3 14.48 13.93 3.12
CA ASP A 3 13.83 13.04 4.11
C ASP A 3 12.71 12.18 3.51
N ARG A 4 12.01 12.69 2.49
CA ARG A 4 10.93 11.94 1.81
C ARG A 4 11.49 10.85 0.92
N ILE A 5 12.57 11.14 0.20
CA ILE A 5 13.27 10.15 -0.61
C ILE A 5 13.85 9.06 0.30
N ALA A 6 14.48 9.42 1.41
CA ALA A 6 14.97 8.46 2.40
C ALA A 6 13.85 7.58 2.97
N THR A 7 12.68 8.17 3.25
CA THR A 7 11.50 7.42 3.69
C THR A 7 11.03 6.44 2.61
N ILE A 8 10.92 6.87 1.35
CA ILE A 8 10.53 6.00 0.23
C ILE A 8 11.51 4.84 0.09
N MET A 9 12.81 5.10 0.16
CA MET A 9 13.84 4.05 0.10
C MET A 9 13.69 3.03 1.24
N SER A 10 13.49 3.49 2.47
CA SER A 10 13.27 2.61 3.63
C SER A 10 11.99 1.77 3.49
N LEU A 11 10.94 2.31 2.85
CA LEU A 11 9.75 1.53 2.54
C LEU A 11 10.01 0.50 1.44
N CYS A 12 10.78 0.84 0.41
CA CYS A 12 11.18 -0.08 -0.65
C CYS A 12 11.98 -1.29 -0.13
N GLU A 13 12.74 -1.13 0.95
CA GLU A 13 13.49 -2.22 1.60
C GLU A 13 12.57 -3.29 2.22
N GLN A 14 11.31 -2.96 2.53
CA GLN A 14 10.33 -3.90 3.08
C GLN A 14 9.63 -4.75 2.00
N LEU A 15 9.89 -4.45 0.73
CA LEU A 15 9.28 -5.10 -0.42
C LEU A 15 10.19 -6.16 -1.01
N ASN A 16 9.59 -7.25 -1.49
CA ASN A 16 10.28 -8.25 -2.31
C ASN A 16 10.38 -7.78 -3.78
N GLU A 17 11.12 -8.50 -4.60
CA GLU A 17 11.37 -8.11 -6.01
C GLU A 17 10.10 -8.14 -6.88
N GLU A 18 9.16 -9.04 -6.60
CA GLU A 18 7.88 -9.10 -7.31
C GLU A 18 7.02 -7.87 -6.99
N GLU A 19 6.93 -7.50 -5.71
CA GLU A 19 6.24 -6.32 -5.22
C GLU A 19 6.86 -5.04 -5.79
N LYS A 20 8.19 -4.94 -5.79
CA LYS A 20 8.90 -3.81 -6.40
C LYS A 20 8.58 -3.69 -7.88
N THR A 21 8.60 -4.81 -8.62
CA THR A 21 8.29 -4.85 -10.05
C THR A 21 6.84 -4.44 -10.32
N LEU A 22 5.90 -4.92 -9.51
CA LEU A 22 4.49 -4.53 -9.62
C LEU A 22 4.31 -3.03 -9.42
N ILE A 23 4.96 -2.46 -8.40
CA ILE A 23 4.88 -1.05 -8.07
C ILE A 23 5.53 -0.20 -9.15
N THR A 24 6.74 -0.53 -9.62
CA THR A 24 7.39 0.22 -10.70
C THR A 24 6.57 0.19 -11.97
N ASN A 25 5.99 -0.96 -12.35
CA ASN A 25 5.11 -1.05 -13.52
C ASN A 25 3.85 -0.18 -13.35
N THR A 26 3.24 -0.22 -12.17
CA THR A 26 2.02 0.57 -11.87
C THR A 26 2.31 2.07 -11.90
N LEU A 27 3.39 2.51 -11.25
CA LEU A 27 3.81 3.90 -11.24
C LEU A 27 4.25 4.37 -12.62
N SER A 28 4.95 3.51 -13.37
CA SER A 28 5.38 3.84 -14.74
C SER A 28 4.18 4.08 -15.66
N ASN A 29 3.14 3.24 -15.54
CA ASN A 29 1.89 3.43 -16.27
C ASN A 29 1.15 4.70 -15.82
N HIS A 30 1.12 4.99 -14.53
CA HIS A 30 0.44 6.17 -13.99
C HIS A 30 1.08 7.49 -14.44
N PHE A 31 2.41 7.54 -14.48
CA PHE A 31 3.16 8.74 -14.88
C PHE A 31 3.54 8.77 -16.36
N GLU A 32 3.10 7.78 -17.15
CA GLU A 32 3.43 7.63 -18.57
C GLU A 32 4.94 7.69 -18.88
N LYS A 33 5.77 7.27 -17.91
CA LYS A 33 7.24 7.29 -17.99
C LYS A 33 7.81 6.05 -17.32
N GLN A 34 8.91 5.52 -17.83
CA GLN A 34 9.60 4.43 -17.15
C GLN A 34 10.17 4.96 -15.84
N LEU A 35 9.72 4.40 -14.70
CA LEU A 35 10.10 4.85 -13.38
C LEU A 35 10.95 3.80 -12.66
N GLN A 36 12.13 4.20 -12.19
CA GLN A 36 12.96 3.40 -11.29
C GLN A 36 12.88 3.91 -9.85
N LEU A 37 12.76 3.00 -8.90
CA LEU A 37 12.79 3.30 -7.46
C LEU A 37 14.24 3.50 -6.98
N SER A 38 14.92 4.48 -7.55
CA SER A 38 16.30 4.86 -7.19
C SER A 38 16.33 6.29 -6.65
N VAL A 39 17.31 6.60 -5.78
CA VAL A 39 17.48 7.95 -5.22
C VAL A 39 17.66 8.99 -6.32
N ALA A 40 18.41 8.65 -7.37
CA ALA A 40 18.66 9.55 -8.50
C ALA A 40 17.36 9.93 -9.22
N GLU A 41 16.48 8.96 -9.43
CA GLU A 41 15.23 9.17 -10.17
C GLU A 41 14.13 9.78 -9.30
N LEU A 42 14.05 9.41 -8.03
CA LEU A 42 13.17 10.08 -7.07
C LEU A 42 13.55 11.55 -6.86
N SER A 43 14.83 11.92 -7.04
CA SER A 43 15.27 13.31 -6.96
C SER A 43 14.79 14.19 -8.12
N THR A 44 14.39 13.59 -9.25
CA THR A 44 13.82 14.32 -10.40
C THR A 44 12.30 14.48 -10.32
N CYS A 45 11.66 13.76 -9.39
CA CYS A 45 10.23 13.84 -9.17
C CYS A 45 9.84 15.11 -8.42
N ASN A 46 8.68 15.66 -8.77
CA ASN A 46 8.09 16.78 -8.03
C ASN A 46 7.47 16.31 -6.70
N GLU A 47 6.99 17.28 -5.91
CA GLU A 47 6.49 16.99 -4.57
C GLU A 47 5.26 16.06 -4.57
N ASP A 48 4.33 16.27 -5.51
CA ASP A 48 3.11 15.48 -5.63
C ASP A 48 3.41 14.06 -6.10
N GLU A 49 4.32 13.89 -7.06
CA GLU A 49 4.80 12.59 -7.52
C GLU A 49 5.42 11.79 -6.35
N LEU A 50 6.26 12.43 -5.54
CA LEU A 50 6.86 11.77 -4.36
C LEU A 50 5.80 11.36 -3.32
N ILE A 51 4.75 12.15 -3.15
CA ILE A 51 3.63 11.79 -2.25
C ILE A 51 2.87 10.58 -2.81
N ILE A 52 2.58 10.56 -4.11
CA ILE A 52 1.89 9.45 -4.77
C ILE A 52 2.71 8.16 -4.62
N ILE A 53 4.00 8.21 -4.95
CA ILE A 53 4.91 7.06 -4.86
C ILE A 53 4.93 6.51 -3.42
N ARG A 54 5.12 7.39 -2.43
CA ARG A 54 5.10 6.99 -1.01
C ARG A 54 3.78 6.34 -0.62
N ASN A 55 2.65 6.93 -1.02
CA ASN A 55 1.32 6.43 -0.64
C ASN A 55 1.02 5.08 -1.27
N VAL A 56 1.42 4.87 -2.53
CA VAL A 56 1.28 3.57 -3.20
C VAL A 56 2.09 2.50 -2.47
N ILE A 57 3.37 2.77 -2.18
CA ILE A 57 4.24 1.82 -1.48
C ILE A 57 3.69 1.51 -0.08
N ASN A 58 3.30 2.54 0.68
CA ASN A 58 2.67 2.36 1.98
C ASN A 58 1.38 1.55 1.90
N GLY A 59 0.55 1.80 0.89
CA GLY A 59 -0.68 1.04 0.65
C GLY A 59 -0.39 -0.44 0.47
N VAL A 60 0.60 -0.77 -0.36
CA VAL A 60 1.02 -2.17 -0.55
C VAL A 60 1.51 -2.80 0.75
N ILE A 61 2.40 -2.13 1.50
CA ILE A 61 2.91 -2.63 2.78
C ILE A 61 1.77 -2.82 3.79
N LEU A 62 0.84 -1.88 3.88
CA LEU A 62 -0.32 -1.98 4.77
C LEU A 62 -1.20 -3.16 4.38
N THR A 63 -1.48 -3.34 3.09
CA THR A 63 -2.27 -4.49 2.64
C THR A 63 -1.56 -5.81 2.90
N LYS A 64 -0.24 -5.89 2.70
CA LYS A 64 0.55 -7.08 3.03
C LYS A 64 0.52 -7.42 4.52
N ASN A 65 0.69 -6.43 5.39
CA ASN A 65 0.86 -6.63 6.83
C ASN A 65 -0.47 -6.75 7.59
N HIS A 66 -1.52 -6.11 7.08
CA HIS A 66 -2.79 -5.94 7.80
C HIS A 66 -4.02 -6.34 6.99
N VAL A 67 -3.89 -6.91 5.78
CA VAL A 67 -5.02 -7.71 5.27
C VAL A 67 -5.13 -8.88 6.25
N PRO A 68 -6.18 -8.92 7.12
CA PRO A 68 -6.49 -10.18 7.78
C PRO A 68 -6.63 -11.16 6.63
N ASN A 69 -5.89 -12.26 6.68
CA ASN A 69 -5.99 -13.28 5.66
C ASN A 69 -7.49 -13.63 5.60
N ILE A 70 -8.22 -13.10 4.61
CA ILE A 70 -9.68 -13.14 4.61
C ILE A 70 -10.09 -14.61 4.62
N VAL A 71 -9.27 -15.46 3.99
CA VAL A 71 -9.36 -16.91 4.05
C VAL A 71 -9.19 -17.41 5.48
N GLU A 72 -8.16 -16.99 6.22
CA GLU A 72 -7.95 -17.42 7.61
C GLU A 72 -9.02 -16.88 8.57
N ALA A 73 -9.45 -15.63 8.41
CA ALA A 73 -10.55 -15.06 9.18
C ALA A 73 -11.86 -15.79 8.87
N TYR A 74 -12.13 -16.08 7.60
CA TYR A 74 -13.27 -16.89 7.18
C TYR A 74 -13.18 -18.31 7.72
N GLU A 75 -12.03 -18.98 7.63
CA GLU A 75 -11.81 -20.32 8.17
C GLU A 75 -12.02 -20.37 9.68
N ARG A 76 -11.56 -19.35 10.42
CA ARG A 76 -11.81 -19.22 11.87
C ARG A 76 -13.27 -18.95 12.19
N LEU A 77 -13.98 -18.25 11.30
CA LEU A 77 -15.36 -17.79 11.50
C LEU A 77 -16.43 -18.70 10.88
N LYS A 78 -16.07 -19.63 10.00
CA LYS A 78 -17.04 -20.45 9.21
C LYS A 78 -17.94 -21.31 10.08
N ASP A 79 -17.43 -21.75 11.24
CA ASP A 79 -18.13 -22.58 12.22
C ASP A 79 -18.56 -21.79 13.45
N THR A 80 -18.32 -20.48 13.48
CA THR A 80 -18.84 -19.60 14.53
C THR A 80 -20.19 -19.07 14.09
N ASP A 81 -21.15 -18.97 15.02
CA ASP A 81 -22.48 -18.44 14.75
C ASP A 81 -22.42 -16.90 14.62
N VAL A 82 -21.71 -16.42 13.60
CA VAL A 82 -21.52 -14.99 13.35
C VAL A 82 -22.85 -14.42 12.86
N PRO A 83 -23.37 -13.36 13.48
CA PRO A 83 -24.66 -12.80 13.09
C PRO A 83 -24.62 -12.36 11.62
N ARG A 84 -25.49 -12.96 10.80
CA ARG A 84 -25.67 -12.60 9.37
C ARG A 84 -26.21 -11.19 9.16
N LYS A 85 -26.64 -10.53 10.23
CA LYS A 85 -27.19 -9.18 10.23
C LYS A 85 -26.73 -8.45 11.48
N ILE A 86 -25.99 -7.37 11.28
CA ILE A 86 -25.65 -6.42 12.34
C ILE A 86 -26.56 -5.21 12.15
N SER A 87 -27.31 -4.83 13.18
CA SER A 87 -28.10 -3.61 13.18
C SER A 87 -27.41 -2.62 14.10
N LEU A 88 -26.91 -1.53 13.54
CA LEU A 88 -26.38 -0.42 14.32
C LEU A 88 -27.59 0.39 14.81
N GLY A 89 -27.71 0.58 16.13
CA GLY A 89 -28.70 1.47 16.71
C GLY A 89 -28.53 2.89 16.18
N ARG A 90 -29.60 3.70 16.26
CA ARG A 90 -29.48 5.14 15.96
C ARG A 90 -28.64 5.78 17.05
N THR A 91 -27.67 6.61 16.64
CA THR A 91 -27.05 7.58 17.54
C THR A 91 -28.17 8.50 18.02
N GLU A 92 -28.47 8.51 19.32
CA GLU A 92 -29.34 9.52 19.90
C GLU A 92 -28.59 10.86 19.79
N GLU A 93 -29.22 11.82 19.09
CA GLU A 93 -28.77 13.21 18.99
C GLU A 93 -28.93 13.96 20.32
#